data_AF-A0A8S3UC77-F1
#
_entry.id   AF-A0A8S3UC77-F1
#
_cell.length_a   1.000
_cell.length_b   1.000
_cell.length_c   1.000
_cell.angle_alpha   90.00
_cell.angle_beta   90.00
_cell.angle_gamma   90.00
#
_symmetry.space_group_name_H-M   'P 1'
#
loop_
_entity.id
_entity.type
_entity.pdbx_description
1 polymer ?
#
loop_
_entity_poly.entity_id
_entity_poly.type
_entity_poly.pdbx_seq_one_letter_code
_entity_poly.pdbx_strand_id
1 'polypeptide(L)'
;MNSILLNDIEKINRGIGCPSTEEYTIAGVLVGSRTIAGQLRFLYDNLPKTKLFKTKVQDKLVVNLSSIELTTSEEKLLSKGLNFCPAPATVNNLQLETDVEAFARRLRLKEHFNRQQKKNLKEAGMNESDYESDEGDICIPKFKKKSKWNPPKSKNDNLESFITSVKAEVRSSISGKQVRNISKSESQAMINLKDRDEIVIKQADKGSAVVVMNKADYIEEGNPIIFDLLIFFFIKA
;
A
#
# COMPACT_ATOMS: atom_id res chain seq x y z
N MET A 1 -19.63 41.51 -22.67
CA MET A 1 -18.92 41.82 -21.41
C MET A 1 -18.94 40.54 -20.60
N ASN A 2 -17.88 39.73 -20.52
CA ASN A 2 -16.51 40.08 -20.18
C ASN A 2 -15.49 39.34 -21.06
N SER A 3 -14.64 40.13 -21.69
CA SER A 3 -13.28 39.80 -22.09
C SER A 3 -12.44 39.42 -20.87
N ILE A 4 -11.55 38.44 -20.98
CA ILE A 4 -10.16 38.41 -20.47
C ILE A 4 -9.60 36.97 -20.63
N LEU A 5 -8.36 36.88 -21.14
CA LEU A 5 -7.51 35.70 -21.39
C LEU A 5 -7.62 35.02 -22.78
N LEU A 6 -7.33 35.80 -23.83
CA LEU A 6 -6.92 35.30 -25.16
C LEU A 6 -5.44 35.64 -25.49
N ASN A 7 -4.65 36.09 -24.51
CA ASN A 7 -3.34 36.71 -24.78
C ASN A 7 -2.09 35.88 -24.41
N ASP A 8 -2.23 34.62 -23.96
CA ASP A 8 -1.05 33.85 -23.50
C ASP A 8 -0.60 32.72 -24.46
N ILE A 9 -1.22 32.55 -25.63
CA ILE A 9 -0.85 31.49 -26.59
C ILE A 9 0.20 31.94 -27.62
N GLU A 10 0.51 33.24 -27.72
CA GLU A 10 1.43 33.77 -28.76
C GLU A 10 2.93 33.74 -28.41
N LYS A 11 3.38 33.13 -27.29
CA LYS A 11 4.80 33.21 -26.88
C LYS A 11 5.64 31.92 -26.92
N ILE A 12 5.15 30.80 -27.44
CA ILE A 12 5.93 29.53 -27.43
C ILE A 12 6.40 29.07 -28.83
N ASN A 13 6.16 29.83 -29.91
CA ASN A 13 6.64 29.45 -31.24
C ASN A 13 7.62 30.46 -31.85
N ARG A 14 8.89 30.42 -31.41
CA ARG A 14 10.04 30.90 -32.20
C ARG A 14 11.27 30.01 -31.97
N GLY A 15 11.75 29.38 -33.04
CA GLY A 15 12.99 28.59 -33.12
C GLY A 15 12.74 27.18 -33.66
N ILE A 16 12.49 26.98 -34.97
CA ILE A 16 13.45 26.57 -36.03
C ILE A 16 14.18 25.25 -35.66
N GLY A 17 14.15 24.13 -36.41
CA GLY A 17 13.59 23.79 -37.72
C GLY A 17 14.02 22.39 -38.20
N CYS A 18 13.55 22.03 -39.40
CA CYS A 18 13.94 20.91 -40.31
C CYS A 18 13.31 19.50 -40.17
N PRO A 19 13.16 18.77 -41.31
CA PRO A 19 11.96 18.00 -41.65
C PRO A 19 12.23 16.50 -41.88
N SER A 20 11.20 15.68 -41.73
CA SER A 20 11.08 14.41 -42.45
C SER A 20 9.64 14.23 -42.88
N THR A 21 9.39 14.47 -44.17
CA THR A 21 8.16 14.11 -44.87
C THR A 21 8.08 12.60 -44.99
N GLU A 22 7.15 11.97 -44.28
CA GLU A 22 6.63 10.66 -44.67
C GLU A 22 5.16 10.84 -45.07
N GLU A 23 4.90 10.56 -46.34
CA GLU A 23 3.57 10.57 -46.95
C GLU A 23 2.82 9.30 -46.54
N TYR A 24 1.58 9.44 -46.06
CA TYR A 24 0.63 8.34 -46.05
C TYR A 24 -0.68 8.79 -46.71
N THR A 25 -1.04 8.08 -47.77
CA THR A 25 -2.27 8.28 -48.54
C THR A 25 -3.39 7.48 -47.90
N ILE A 26 -4.45 8.15 -47.42
CA ILE A 26 -5.74 7.52 -47.14
C ILE A 26 -6.81 8.27 -47.92
N ALA A 27 -7.45 7.53 -48.85
CA ALA A 27 -8.69 7.85 -49.53
C ALA A 27 -8.79 9.25 -50.18
N GLY A 28 -8.06 9.43 -51.30
CA GLY A 28 -8.61 10.10 -52.48
C GLY A 28 -9.08 11.56 -52.40
N VAL A 29 -8.63 12.37 -51.43
CA VAL A 29 -8.87 13.83 -51.45
C VAL A 29 -7.59 14.58 -51.07
N LEU A 30 -6.96 15.21 -52.07
CA LEU A 30 -5.94 16.25 -51.86
C LEU A 30 -6.62 17.47 -51.23
N VAL A 31 -6.53 17.61 -49.91
CA VAL A 31 -6.89 18.85 -49.21
C VAL A 31 -5.60 19.47 -48.68
N GLY A 32 -5.34 20.69 -49.13
CA GLY A 32 -4.08 21.43 -48.93
C GLY A 32 -3.57 21.48 -47.50
N SER A 33 -2.26 21.71 -47.40
CA SER A 33 -1.40 21.73 -46.22
C SER A 33 -2.07 22.36 -44.98
N ARG A 34 -2.67 21.53 -44.12
CA ARG A 34 -3.06 21.94 -42.76
C ARG A 34 -1.87 21.70 -41.85
N THR A 35 -1.64 22.61 -40.91
CA THR A 35 -0.67 22.38 -39.83
C THR A 35 -1.08 21.14 -39.03
N ILE A 36 -0.13 20.47 -38.37
CA ILE A 36 -0.39 19.26 -37.56
C ILE A 36 -1.54 19.48 -36.56
N ALA A 37 -1.62 20.69 -35.99
CA ALA A 37 -2.73 21.11 -35.13
C ALA A 37 -4.10 21.13 -35.85
N GLY A 38 -4.14 21.60 -37.10
CA GLY A 38 -5.34 21.58 -37.94
C GLY A 38 -5.75 20.16 -38.36
N GLN A 39 -4.78 19.27 -38.57
CA GLN A 39 -5.02 17.84 -38.85
C GLN A 39 -5.66 17.15 -37.63
N LEU A 40 -5.09 17.36 -36.44
CA LEU A 40 -5.60 16.81 -35.18
C LEU A 40 -7.00 17.34 -34.85
N ARG A 41 -7.26 18.62 -35.10
CA ARG A 41 -8.57 19.24 -34.91
C ARG A 41 -9.63 18.62 -35.83
N PHE A 42 -9.29 18.40 -37.10
CA PHE A 42 -10.20 17.79 -38.06
C PHE A 42 -10.48 16.32 -37.74
N LEU A 43 -9.49 15.55 -37.31
CA LEU A 43 -9.69 14.17 -36.85
C LEU A 43 -10.62 14.12 -35.63
N TYR A 44 -10.41 15.01 -34.65
CA TYR A 44 -11.24 15.08 -33.45
C TYR A 44 -12.70 15.43 -33.76
N ASP A 45 -12.93 16.37 -34.68
CA ASP A 45 -14.28 16.84 -35.02
C ASP A 45 -15.05 15.81 -35.89
N ASN A 46 -14.36 14.91 -36.59
CA ASN A 46 -14.96 13.90 -37.49
C ASN A 46 -14.92 12.46 -36.95
N LEU A 47 -14.39 12.24 -35.74
CA LEU A 47 -14.50 10.95 -35.07
C LEU A 47 -15.97 10.68 -34.73
N PRO A 48 -16.51 9.47 -34.99
CA PRO A 48 -17.88 9.14 -34.61
C PRO A 48 -18.02 9.29 -33.09
N LYS A 49 -18.87 10.24 -32.66
CA LYS A 49 -19.10 10.57 -31.23
C LYS A 49 -19.91 9.49 -30.48
N THR A 50 -19.76 8.24 -30.87
CA THR A 50 -20.38 7.12 -30.18
C THR A 50 -19.43 6.64 -29.07
N LYS A 51 -19.85 6.91 -27.84
CA LYS A 51 -19.22 6.57 -26.55
C LYS A 51 -18.14 7.53 -26.01
N LEU A 52 -18.39 8.84 -26.02
CA LEU A 52 -17.92 9.65 -24.89
C LEU A 52 -18.83 9.37 -23.70
N PHE A 53 -18.41 8.46 -22.82
CA PHE A 53 -19.06 8.24 -21.53
C PHE A 53 -19.00 9.53 -20.72
N LYS A 54 -20.11 10.27 -20.72
CA LYS A 54 -20.32 11.41 -19.84
C LYS A 54 -20.74 10.87 -18.47
N THR A 55 -19.80 10.26 -17.73
CA THR A 55 -20.09 9.83 -16.37
C THR A 55 -19.81 10.99 -15.45
N LYS A 56 -20.88 11.52 -14.85
CA LYS A 56 -20.86 12.39 -13.67
C LYS A 56 -19.88 11.76 -12.67
N VAL A 57 -18.76 12.42 -12.38
CA VAL A 57 -17.83 12.01 -11.33
C VAL A 57 -18.61 12.02 -10.03
N GLN A 58 -19.20 10.88 -9.70
CA GLN A 58 -19.45 10.55 -8.32
C GLN A 58 -18.05 10.34 -7.75
N ASP A 59 -17.78 10.86 -6.55
CA ASP A 59 -16.59 10.55 -5.75
C ASP A 59 -16.58 9.06 -5.40
N LYS A 60 -16.44 8.21 -6.41
CA LYS A 60 -16.53 6.77 -6.31
C LYS A 60 -15.15 6.34 -5.86
N LEU A 61 -15.06 5.90 -4.60
CA LEU A 61 -13.86 5.30 -4.02
C LEU A 61 -13.38 4.07 -4.81
N VAL A 62 -14.18 3.53 -5.73
CA VAL A 62 -13.85 2.40 -6.59
C VAL A 62 -14.09 2.79 -8.05
N VAL A 63 -13.03 2.75 -8.85
CA VAL A 63 -13.04 3.00 -10.29
C VAL A 63 -12.75 1.68 -11.00
N ASN A 64 -13.73 1.18 -11.75
CA ASN A 64 -13.57 -0.06 -12.52
C ASN A 64 -13.27 0.27 -13.98
N LEU A 65 -12.04 -0.02 -14.41
CA LEU A 65 -11.56 0.07 -15.79
C LEU A 65 -11.45 -1.31 -16.46
N SER A 66 -11.69 -2.39 -15.72
CA SER A 66 -11.67 -3.74 -16.25
C SER A 66 -12.91 -4.03 -17.10
N SER A 67 -12.85 -5.07 -17.93
CA SER A 67 -14.01 -5.58 -18.67
C SER A 67 -14.96 -6.41 -17.80
N ILE A 68 -14.61 -6.66 -16.54
CA ILE A 68 -15.39 -7.48 -15.61
C ILE A 68 -16.33 -6.60 -14.80
N GLU A 69 -17.60 -7.02 -14.69
CA GLU A 69 -18.55 -6.38 -13.81
C GLU A 69 -18.32 -6.79 -12.34
N LEU A 70 -18.14 -5.78 -11.48
CA LEU A 70 -18.01 -5.99 -10.04
C LEU A 70 -19.39 -6.17 -9.41
N THR A 71 -19.51 -7.15 -8.52
CA THR A 71 -20.74 -7.29 -7.73
C THR A 71 -20.87 -6.15 -6.71
N THR A 72 -22.09 -5.89 -6.24
CA THR A 72 -22.33 -4.86 -5.21
C THR A 72 -21.57 -5.11 -3.90
N SER A 73 -21.27 -6.38 -3.59
CA SER A 73 -20.47 -6.74 -2.40
C SER A 73 -18.98 -6.52 -2.65
N GLU A 74 -18.50 -6.72 -3.88
CA GLU A 74 -17.13 -6.42 -4.29
C GLU A 74 -16.87 -4.91 -4.27
N GLU A 75 -17.77 -4.10 -4.85
CA GLU A 75 -17.65 -2.64 -4.78
C GLU A 75 -17.66 -2.12 -3.33
N LYS A 76 -18.56 -2.65 -2.47
CA LYS A 76 -18.60 -2.27 -1.04
C LYS A 76 -17.32 -2.67 -0.31
N LEU A 77 -16.78 -3.86 -0.56
CA LEU A 77 -15.52 -4.30 0.02
C LEU A 77 -14.37 -3.37 -0.40
N LEU A 78 -14.24 -3.11 -1.70
CA LEU A 78 -13.17 -2.26 -2.24
C LEU A 78 -13.31 -0.80 -1.77
N SER A 79 -14.53 -0.33 -1.53
CA SER A 79 -14.78 1.01 -0.99
C SER A 79 -14.25 1.23 0.44
N LYS A 80 -13.95 0.15 1.18
CA LYS A 80 -13.28 0.23 2.49
C LYS A 80 -11.78 0.57 2.35
N GLY A 81 -11.22 0.45 1.16
CA GLY A 81 -9.81 0.75 0.84
C GLY A 81 -8.88 -0.46 1.00
N LEU A 82 -7.73 -0.41 0.32
CA LEU A 82 -6.74 -1.51 0.32
C LEU A 82 -5.97 -1.66 1.64
N ASN A 83 -5.98 -0.62 2.49
CA ASN A 83 -5.42 -0.66 3.84
C ASN A 83 -6.40 -1.19 4.89
N PHE A 84 -7.62 -1.57 4.49
CA PHE A 84 -8.61 -2.13 5.40
C PHE A 84 -8.16 -3.52 5.88
N CYS A 85 -8.21 -3.76 7.19
CA CYS A 85 -7.87 -5.05 7.79
C CYS A 85 -9.14 -5.79 8.24
N PRO A 86 -9.53 -6.88 7.56
CA PRO A 86 -10.63 -7.73 8.01
C PRO A 86 -10.35 -8.33 9.39
N ALA A 87 -11.35 -8.30 10.26
CA ALA A 87 -11.26 -8.94 11.56
C ALA A 87 -11.15 -10.47 11.38
N PRO A 88 -10.13 -11.13 11.97
CA PRO A 88 -9.96 -12.56 11.84
C PRO A 88 -11.16 -13.31 12.44
N ALA A 89 -11.61 -14.36 11.77
CA ALA A 89 -12.77 -15.15 12.22
C ALA A 89 -12.47 -15.92 13.52
N THR A 90 -11.21 -16.32 13.71
CA THR A 90 -10.73 -17.11 14.84
C THR A 90 -9.34 -16.62 15.24
N VAL A 91 -9.06 -16.62 16.54
CA VAL A 91 -7.72 -16.33 17.06
C VAL A 91 -6.93 -17.65 17.13
N ASN A 92 -5.69 -17.64 16.63
CA ASN A 92 -4.78 -18.78 16.79
C ASN A 92 -4.21 -18.76 18.20
N ASN A 93 -4.89 -19.45 19.12
CA ASN A 93 -4.52 -19.50 20.54
C ASN A 93 -3.11 -20.07 20.76
N LEU A 94 -2.66 -21.01 19.92
CA LEU A 94 -1.33 -21.61 20.03
C LEU A 94 -0.23 -20.61 19.68
N GLN A 95 -0.38 -19.93 18.53
CA GLN A 95 0.57 -18.90 18.12
C GLN A 95 0.64 -17.79 19.15
N LEU A 96 -0.51 -17.37 19.66
CA LEU A 96 -0.55 -16.33 20.66
C LEU A 96 0.13 -16.75 21.98
N GLU A 97 -0.15 -17.94 22.51
CA GLU A 97 0.52 -18.38 23.74
C GLU A 97 2.04 -18.46 23.50
N THR A 98 2.46 -18.90 22.31
CA THR A 98 3.87 -18.88 21.89
C THR A 98 4.45 -17.46 21.91
N ASP A 99 3.70 -16.47 21.41
CA ASP A 99 4.12 -15.07 21.40
C ASP A 99 4.20 -14.47 22.80
N VAL A 100 3.25 -14.80 23.67
CA VAL A 100 3.23 -14.39 25.08
C VAL A 100 4.39 -15.02 25.85
N GLU A 101 4.73 -16.28 25.58
CA GLU A 101 5.91 -16.93 26.13
C GLU A 101 7.21 -16.32 25.62
N ALA A 102 7.27 -15.98 24.33
CA ALA A 102 8.42 -15.28 23.76
C ALA A 102 8.58 -13.87 24.37
N PHE A 103 7.49 -13.19 24.69
CA PHE A 103 7.49 -11.93 25.45
C PHE A 103 8.03 -12.13 26.87
N ALA A 104 7.48 -13.09 27.63
CA ALA A 104 7.95 -13.40 28.98
C ALA A 104 9.45 -13.76 29.00
N ARG A 105 9.91 -14.53 28.00
CA ARG A 105 11.31 -14.88 27.81
C ARG A 105 12.19 -13.65 27.61
N ARG A 106 11.77 -12.69 26.77
CA ARG A 106 12.53 -11.44 26.54
C ARG A 106 12.70 -10.65 27.84
N LEU A 107 11.66 -10.58 28.67
CA LEU A 107 11.73 -9.91 29.97
C LEU A 107 12.72 -10.61 30.92
N ARG A 108 12.63 -11.94 31.04
CA ARG A 108 13.54 -12.72 31.88
C ARG A 108 14.99 -12.63 31.41
N LEU A 109 15.23 -12.61 30.10
CA LEU A 109 16.58 -12.42 29.56
C LEU A 109 17.15 -11.06 29.94
N LYS A 110 16.34 -9.99 29.85
CA LYS A 110 16.76 -8.64 30.21
C LYS A 110 17.09 -8.54 31.71
N GLU A 111 16.26 -9.13 32.57
CA GLU A 111 16.53 -9.19 34.02
C GLU A 111 17.79 -10.01 34.34
N HIS A 112 17.91 -11.19 33.75
CA HIS A 112 19.04 -12.09 33.98
C HIS A 112 20.38 -11.43 33.61
N PHE A 113 20.50 -10.85 32.41
CA PHE A 113 21.77 -10.25 31.99
C PHE A 113 22.07 -8.94 32.72
N ASN A 114 21.06 -8.13 33.07
CA ASN A 114 21.26 -6.95 33.91
C ASN A 114 21.81 -7.34 35.29
N ARG A 115 21.26 -8.41 35.89
CA ARG A 115 21.77 -8.95 37.16
C ARG A 115 23.20 -9.43 37.05
N GLN A 116 23.56 -10.15 35.99
CA GLN A 116 24.91 -10.65 35.80
C GLN A 116 25.90 -9.50 35.62
N GLN A 117 25.54 -8.46 34.86
CA GLN A 117 26.37 -7.26 34.73
C GLN A 117 26.60 -6.61 36.11
N LYS A 118 25.53 -6.35 36.88
CA LYS A 118 25.63 -5.77 38.23
C LYS A 118 26.46 -6.60 39.20
N LYS A 119 26.39 -7.94 39.12
CA LYS A 119 27.25 -8.82 39.92
C LYS A 119 28.72 -8.67 39.52
N ASN A 120 29.01 -8.75 38.22
CA ASN A 120 30.36 -8.62 37.70
C ASN A 120 30.97 -7.26 38.09
N LEU A 121 30.19 -6.17 38.03
CA LEU A 121 30.60 -4.83 38.48
C LEU A 121 30.90 -4.77 39.98
N LYS A 122 30.04 -5.38 40.82
CA LYS A 122 30.25 -5.44 42.27
C LYS A 122 31.48 -6.26 42.65
N GLU A 123 31.73 -7.37 41.95
CA GLU A 123 32.92 -8.21 42.16
C GLU A 123 34.21 -7.52 41.69
N ALA A 124 34.11 -6.65 40.68
CA ALA A 124 35.22 -5.81 40.21
C ALA A 124 35.48 -4.56 41.08
N GLY A 125 34.68 -4.31 42.13
CA GLY A 125 34.86 -3.17 43.04
C GLY A 125 34.55 -1.80 42.42
N MET A 126 33.81 -1.75 41.30
CA MET A 126 33.45 -0.49 40.61
C MET A 126 32.06 0.01 41.05
N ASN A 127 31.88 1.32 41.15
CA ASN A 127 30.62 1.96 41.53
C ASN A 127 29.66 2.08 40.33
N GLU A 128 28.35 2.04 40.57
CA GLU A 128 27.27 2.14 39.54
C GLU A 128 27.30 3.46 38.72
N SER A 129 28.09 4.45 39.13
CA SER A 129 28.19 5.78 38.50
C SER A 129 29.20 5.91 37.37
N ASP A 130 30.06 4.92 37.15
CA ASP A 130 31.23 5.06 36.27
C ASP A 130 30.97 4.54 34.84
N TYR A 131 29.69 4.36 34.47
CA TYR A 131 29.28 4.05 33.10
C TYR A 131 29.34 5.32 32.23
N GLU A 132 30.52 5.65 31.73
CA GLU A 132 30.62 6.25 30.41
C GLU A 132 30.42 5.12 29.39
N SER A 133 29.43 5.28 28.51
CA SER A 133 29.23 4.39 27.36
C SER A 133 30.44 4.52 26.44
N ASP A 134 31.49 3.75 26.69
CA ASP A 134 32.58 3.59 25.73
C ASP A 134 31.98 2.85 24.51
N GLU A 135 31.53 3.63 23.53
CA GLU A 135 31.21 3.24 22.15
C GLU A 135 32.48 2.75 21.41
N GLY A 136 33.43 2.16 22.13
CA GLY A 136 34.55 1.44 21.56
C GLY A 136 33.99 0.27 20.77
N ASP A 137 34.25 0.28 19.47
CA ASP A 137 33.82 -0.69 18.45
C ASP A 137 33.91 -2.15 18.93
N ILE A 138 32.90 -2.61 19.66
CA ILE A 138 32.69 -4.05 19.86
C ILE A 138 32.24 -4.54 18.48
N CYS A 139 33.13 -5.23 17.79
CA CYS A 139 32.81 -5.94 16.55
C CYS A 139 31.80 -7.05 16.89
N ILE A 140 30.52 -6.69 17.00
CA ILE A 140 29.41 -7.61 17.11
C ILE A 140 29.17 -8.10 15.68
N PRO A 141 29.50 -9.35 15.33
CA PRO A 141 29.24 -9.85 13.98
C PRO A 141 27.76 -9.67 13.64
N LYS A 142 27.50 -9.06 12.47
CA LYS A 142 26.19 -8.60 12.00
C LYS A 142 25.13 -9.71 11.95
N PHE A 143 25.57 -10.98 11.92
CA PHE A 143 24.73 -12.16 11.92
C PHE A 143 25.15 -13.16 13.00
N LYS A 144 24.40 -13.18 14.11
CA LYS A 144 24.51 -14.21 15.14
C LYS A 144 23.30 -15.13 15.08
N LYS A 145 23.51 -16.45 15.18
CA LYS A 145 22.41 -17.40 15.37
C LYS A 145 21.67 -17.02 16.65
N LYS A 146 20.35 -16.91 16.58
CA LYS A 146 19.52 -16.59 17.76
C LYS A 146 19.72 -17.68 18.82
N SER A 147 19.99 -17.28 20.06
CA SER A 147 20.08 -18.21 21.18
C SER A 147 18.73 -18.87 21.43
N LYS A 148 18.74 -20.20 21.57
CA LYS A 148 17.60 -21.02 22.00
C LYS A 148 17.47 -21.11 23.52
N TRP A 149 18.41 -20.52 24.26
CA TRP A 149 18.44 -20.64 25.72
C TRP A 149 17.27 -19.88 26.36
N ASN A 150 16.64 -20.54 27.32
CA ASN A 150 15.56 -20.01 28.15
C ASN A 150 16.07 -19.83 29.58
N PRO A 151 16.05 -18.61 30.14
CA PRO A 151 16.41 -18.40 31.53
C PRO A 151 15.40 -19.10 32.46
N PRO A 152 15.85 -19.59 33.62
CA PRO A 152 14.94 -20.03 34.68
C PRO A 152 14.05 -18.87 35.15
N LYS A 153 13.01 -19.17 35.95
CA LYS A 153 12.17 -18.14 36.57
C LYS A 153 13.07 -17.13 37.30
N SER A 154 12.80 -15.85 37.06
CA SER A 154 13.58 -14.79 37.69
C SER A 154 13.38 -14.83 39.22
N LYS A 155 14.37 -14.36 39.99
CA LYS A 155 14.22 -14.25 41.45
C LYS A 155 13.43 -13.00 41.87
N ASN A 156 12.97 -12.22 40.89
CA ASN A 156 12.23 -10.99 41.11
C ASN A 156 10.74 -11.28 41.05
N ASP A 157 10.10 -11.31 42.22
CA ASP A 157 8.67 -11.64 42.34
C ASP A 157 7.78 -10.62 41.61
N ASN A 158 8.18 -9.35 41.55
CA ASN A 158 7.43 -8.33 40.83
C ASN A 158 7.38 -8.62 39.33
N LEU A 159 8.50 -9.11 38.78
CA LEU A 159 8.58 -9.47 37.37
C LEU A 159 7.71 -10.70 37.06
N GLU A 160 7.78 -11.74 37.88
CA GLU A 160 6.97 -12.95 37.67
C GLU A 160 5.48 -12.69 37.90
N SER A 161 5.12 -11.84 38.88
CA SER A 161 3.76 -11.40 39.11
C SER A 161 3.21 -10.64 37.90
N PHE A 162 3.98 -9.68 37.36
CA PHE A 162 3.60 -8.96 36.14
C PHE A 162 3.39 -9.89 34.95
N ILE A 163 4.35 -10.82 34.70
CA ILE A 163 4.22 -11.81 33.62
C ILE A 163 2.95 -12.65 33.79
N THR A 164 2.64 -13.05 35.03
CA THR A 164 1.45 -13.85 35.34
C THR A 164 0.17 -13.06 35.09
N SER A 165 0.11 -11.81 35.53
CA SER A 165 -1.03 -10.91 35.30
C SER A 165 -1.27 -10.68 33.81
N VAL A 166 -0.23 -10.37 33.03
CA VAL A 166 -0.33 -10.19 31.57
C VAL A 166 -0.81 -11.47 30.89
N LYS A 167 -0.28 -12.63 31.28
CA LYS A 167 -0.75 -13.93 30.77
C LYS A 167 -2.24 -14.16 31.04
N ALA A 168 -2.70 -13.84 32.24
CA ALA A 168 -4.12 -13.99 32.61
C ALA A 168 -5.01 -13.00 31.84
N GLU A 169 -4.58 -11.75 31.75
CA GLU A 169 -5.29 -10.69 31.03
C GLU A 169 -5.47 -11.05 29.55
N VAL A 170 -4.38 -11.39 28.85
CA VAL A 170 -4.43 -11.77 27.43
C VAL A 170 -5.39 -12.93 27.21
N ARG A 171 -5.32 -13.99 28.03
CA ARG A 171 -6.24 -15.14 27.92
C ARG A 171 -7.70 -14.73 28.14
N SER A 172 -7.96 -13.84 29.10
CA SER A 172 -9.32 -13.36 29.36
C SER A 172 -9.87 -12.52 28.21
N SER A 173 -9.06 -11.64 27.60
CA SER A 173 -9.48 -10.75 26.52
C SER A 173 -9.90 -11.46 25.24
N ILE A 174 -9.48 -12.71 25.05
CA ILE A 174 -9.70 -13.47 23.80
C ILE A 174 -10.89 -14.42 23.89
N SER A 175 -11.38 -14.66 25.11
CA SER A 175 -12.54 -15.52 25.37
C SER A 175 -13.86 -14.96 24.81
N GLY A 176 -13.88 -13.70 24.38
CA GLY A 176 -15.03 -13.04 23.78
C GLY A 176 -15.27 -13.36 22.30
N LYS A 177 -16.54 -13.24 21.87
CA LYS A 177 -16.94 -13.33 20.47
C LYS A 177 -16.29 -12.20 19.66
N GLN A 178 -15.47 -12.55 18.67
CA GLN A 178 -14.87 -11.58 17.77
C GLN A 178 -15.96 -10.84 16.97
N VAL A 179 -15.88 -9.51 16.96
CA VAL A 179 -16.80 -8.67 16.18
C VAL A 179 -16.32 -8.66 14.72
N ARG A 180 -17.19 -9.09 13.81
CA ARG A 180 -16.89 -9.04 12.37
C ARG A 180 -17.08 -7.62 11.87
N ASN A 181 -16.07 -7.09 11.18
CA ASN A 181 -16.12 -5.78 10.51
C ASN A 181 -16.44 -5.88 9.00
N ILE A 182 -16.74 -7.10 8.52
CA ILE A 182 -17.22 -7.40 7.18
C ILE A 182 -18.40 -8.38 7.23
N SER A 183 -19.31 -8.24 6.28
CA SER A 183 -20.43 -9.16 6.05
C SER A 183 -19.96 -10.46 5.40
N LYS A 184 -20.82 -11.49 5.42
CA LYS A 184 -20.53 -12.78 4.76
C LYS A 184 -20.36 -12.62 3.25
N SER A 185 -21.16 -11.76 2.62
CA SER A 185 -21.07 -11.51 1.18
C SER A 185 -19.80 -10.75 0.80
N GLU A 186 -19.35 -9.80 1.62
CA GLU A 186 -18.05 -9.14 1.45
C GLU A 186 -16.88 -10.12 1.67
N SER A 187 -16.99 -11.03 2.64
CA SER A 187 -15.97 -12.07 2.83
C SER A 187 -15.87 -13.00 1.62
N GLN A 188 -16.99 -13.35 1.00
CA GLN A 188 -16.99 -14.14 -0.24
C GLN A 188 -16.46 -13.33 -1.41
N ALA A 189 -16.83 -12.05 -1.52
CA ALA A 189 -16.29 -11.14 -2.52
C ALA A 189 -14.76 -11.04 -2.43
N MET A 190 -14.19 -11.01 -1.23
CA MET A 190 -12.73 -11.00 -1.03
C MET A 190 -12.06 -12.26 -1.59
N ILE A 191 -12.65 -13.44 -1.35
CA ILE A 191 -12.17 -14.72 -1.89
C ILE A 191 -12.27 -14.70 -3.42
N ASN A 192 -13.42 -14.32 -3.94
CA ASN A 192 -13.67 -14.25 -5.39
C ASN A 192 -12.69 -13.31 -6.10
N LEU A 193 -12.44 -12.12 -5.54
CA LEU A 193 -11.50 -11.15 -6.11
C LEU A 193 -10.05 -11.65 -6.05
N LYS A 194 -9.69 -12.39 -4.99
CA LYS A 194 -8.35 -12.98 -4.85
C LYS A 194 -8.10 -14.09 -5.88
N ASP A 195 -9.12 -14.88 -6.19
CA ASP A 195 -9.01 -16.01 -7.11
C ASP A 195 -9.08 -15.59 -8.59
N ARG A 196 -9.41 -14.32 -8.89
CA ARG A 196 -9.43 -13.78 -10.26
C ARG A 196 -8.02 -13.37 -10.71
N ASP A 197 -7.45 -14.16 -11.60
CA ASP A 197 -6.15 -13.85 -12.22
C ASP A 197 -6.23 -12.84 -13.37
N GLU A 198 -7.42 -12.52 -13.88
CA GLU A 198 -7.63 -11.64 -15.04
C GLU A 198 -7.56 -10.15 -14.69
N ILE A 199 -7.64 -9.79 -13.42
CA ILE A 199 -7.71 -8.39 -12.96
C ILE A 199 -6.56 -8.03 -12.04
N VAL A 200 -6.24 -6.74 -12.02
CA VAL A 200 -5.26 -6.12 -11.14
C VAL A 200 -5.98 -5.03 -10.35
N ILE A 201 -5.87 -5.09 -9.03
CA ILE A 201 -6.48 -4.13 -8.09
C ILE A 201 -5.36 -3.31 -7.47
N LYS A 202 -5.41 -1.99 -7.61
CA LYS A 202 -4.38 -1.07 -7.12
C LYS A 202 -4.98 0.19 -6.50
N GLN A 203 -4.18 0.85 -5.67
CA GLN A 203 -4.50 2.20 -5.23
C GLN A 203 -4.25 3.17 -6.39
N ALA A 204 -5.12 4.16 -6.54
CA ALA A 204 -4.86 5.29 -7.42
C ALA A 204 -3.65 6.11 -6.95
N ASP A 205 -2.95 6.75 -7.89
CA ASP A 205 -1.83 7.67 -7.58
C ASP A 205 -2.28 8.83 -6.68
N LYS A 206 -3.49 9.37 -6.91
CA LYS A 206 -4.05 10.46 -6.11
C LYS A 206 -5.43 10.12 -5.57
N GLY A 207 -5.63 10.47 -4.31
CA GLY A 207 -6.85 10.13 -3.56
C GLY A 207 -6.77 8.74 -2.92
N SER A 208 -7.82 8.39 -2.18
CA SER A 208 -7.98 7.08 -1.53
C SER A 208 -8.75 6.08 -2.40
N ALA A 209 -8.81 6.31 -3.71
CA ALA A 209 -9.57 5.48 -4.63
C ALA A 209 -8.84 4.17 -4.95
N VAL A 210 -9.63 3.13 -5.21
CA VAL A 210 -9.19 1.81 -5.64
C VAL A 210 -9.54 1.64 -7.11
N VAL A 211 -8.55 1.30 -7.93
CA VAL A 211 -8.70 1.08 -9.36
C VAL A 211 -8.63 -0.41 -9.65
N VAL A 212 -9.59 -0.92 -10.43
CA VAL A 212 -9.63 -2.31 -10.92
C VAL A 212 -9.41 -2.29 -12.43
N MET A 213 -8.45 -3.07 -12.92
CA MET A 213 -8.03 -3.06 -14.33
C MET A 213 -7.85 -4.48 -14.85
N ASN A 214 -7.92 -4.69 -16.16
CA ASN A 214 -7.53 -5.97 -16.74
C ASN A 214 -6.01 -6.15 -16.61
N LYS A 215 -5.60 -7.39 -16.38
CA LYS A 215 -4.19 -7.75 -16.26
C LYS A 215 -3.44 -7.63 -17.58
N ALA A 216 -4.11 -7.93 -18.70
CA ALA A 216 -3.51 -7.78 -20.04
C ALA A 216 -3.14 -6.31 -20.31
N ASP A 217 -4.10 -5.40 -20.16
CA ASP A 217 -3.89 -3.95 -20.31
C ASP A 217 -2.78 -3.44 -19.38
N TYR A 218 -2.77 -3.90 -18.12
CA TYR A 218 -1.72 -3.54 -17.16
C TYR A 218 -0.31 -4.03 -17.56
N ILE A 219 -0.20 -5.18 -18.25
CA ILE A 219 1.08 -5.76 -18.69
C ILE A 219 1.57 -5.11 -19.99
N GLU A 220 0.66 -4.89 -20.96
CA GLU A 220 0.98 -4.28 -22.25
C GLU A 220 1.50 -2.85 -22.09
N GLU A 221 0.93 -2.10 -21.16
CA GLU A 221 1.29 -0.71 -20.88
C GLU A 221 2.46 -0.58 -19.89
N GLY A 222 3.36 -1.58 -19.84
CA GLY A 222 4.45 -1.78 -18.89
C GLY A 222 5.55 -0.71 -18.85
N ASN A 223 5.20 0.57 -18.81
CA ASN A 223 6.04 1.65 -18.33
C ASN A 223 5.36 2.29 -17.10
N PRO A 224 5.88 2.08 -15.88
CA PRO A 224 5.21 2.51 -14.64
C PRO A 224 4.93 4.01 -14.58
N ILE A 225 5.66 4.83 -15.34
CA ILE A 225 5.53 6.29 -15.38
C ILE A 225 4.34 6.75 -16.24
N ILE A 226 3.98 5.99 -17.29
CA ILE A 226 2.97 6.41 -18.27
C ILE A 226 1.55 6.17 -17.73
N PHE A 227 1.36 5.12 -16.93
CA PHE A 227 0.05 4.78 -16.38
C PHE A 227 -0.37 5.70 -15.22
N ASP A 228 0.58 6.19 -14.40
CA ASP A 228 0.30 7.16 -13.33
C ASP A 228 -0.33 8.45 -13.90
N LEU A 229 0.09 8.88 -15.09
CA LEU A 229 -0.48 10.03 -15.80
C LEU A 229 -1.91 9.77 -16.30
N LEU A 230 -2.22 8.55 -16.75
CA LEU A 230 -3.51 8.21 -17.33
C LEU A 230 -4.59 8.02 -16.24
N ILE A 231 -4.22 7.41 -15.10
CA ILE A 231 -5.08 7.37 -13.91
C ILE A 231 -5.29 8.78 -13.35
N PHE A 232 -4.25 9.62 -13.30
CA PHE A 232 -4.39 11.00 -12.84
C PHE A 232 -5.38 11.80 -13.69
N PHE A 233 -5.44 11.55 -15.00
CA PHE A 233 -6.41 12.18 -15.88
C PHE A 233 -7.85 11.72 -15.57
N PHE A 234 -8.06 10.41 -15.36
CA PHE A 234 -9.37 9.84 -15.04
C PHE A 234 -9.95 10.31 -13.70
N ILE A 235 -9.11 10.64 -12.73
CA ILE A 235 -9.55 11.09 -11.39
C ILE A 235 -9.83 12.60 -11.36
N LYS A 236 -9.36 13.36 -12.35
CA LYS A 236 -9.45 14.83 -12.38
C LYS A 236 -10.45 15.38 -13.40
N ALA A 237 -10.96 14.54 -14.31
CA ALA A 237 -11.98 14.88 -15.32
C ALA A 237 -13.38 14.53 -14.81
#